data_AF-A0A8C6AAM3-F1
#
_entry.id   AF-A0A8C6AAM3-F1
#
_cell.length_a   1.000
_cell.length_b   1.000
_cell.length_c   1.000
_cell.angle_alpha   90.00
_cell.angle_beta   90.00
_cell.angle_gamma   90.00
#
_symmetry.space_group_name_H-M   'P 1'
#
loop_
_entity.id
_entity.type
_entity.pdbx_description
1 polymer ?
#
loop_
_entity_poly.entity_id
_entity_poly.type
_entity_poly.pdbx_seq_one_letter_code
_entity_poly.pdbx_strand_id
1 'polypeptide(L)' 'LAGWEYRYMDNLKCDGCCQEATIVGYCDAKYVWVATARGVFQSITSLVSLPTF' A
#
# COMPACT_ATOMS: atom_id res chain seq x y z
N LEU A 1 6.72 9.47 7.22
CA LEU A 1 6.33 9.27 5.82
C LEU A 1 6.90 10.43 5.02
N ALA A 2 7.74 10.13 4.04
CA ALA A 2 8.41 11.09 3.18
C ALA A 2 7.37 11.87 2.36
N GLY A 3 7.66 13.13 2.03
CA GLY A 3 6.68 14.04 1.42
C GLY A 3 6.04 13.55 0.11
N TRP A 4 6.67 12.62 -0.61
CA TRP A 4 6.12 12.04 -1.84
C TRP A 4 4.98 11.05 -1.55
N GLU A 5 5.06 10.26 -0.48
CA GLU A 5 4.08 9.21 -0.14
C GLU A 5 2.69 9.81 0.10
N TYR A 6 2.64 10.95 0.81
CA TYR A 6 1.41 11.68 1.08
C TYR A 6 0.79 12.25 -0.20
N ARG A 7 1.59 12.89 -1.05
CA ARG A 7 1.11 13.49 -2.31
C ARG A 7 0.58 12.44 -3.29
N TYR A 8 1.24 11.30 -3.38
CA TYR A 8 0.79 10.21 -4.25
C TYR A 8 -0.52 9.59 -3.75
N MET A 9 -0.66 9.38 -2.44
CA MET A 9 -1.91 8.88 -1.85
C MET A 9 -3.07 9.87 -2.02
N ASP A 10 -2.83 11.16 -1.83
CA ASP A 10 -3.86 12.18 -2.05
C ASP A 10 -4.30 12.24 -3.51
N ASN A 11 -3.35 12.17 -4.46
CA ASN A 11 -3.69 12.12 -5.89
C ASN A 11 -4.52 10.87 -6.23
N LEU A 12 -4.15 9.70 -5.70
CA LEU A 12 -4.89 8.45 -5.89
C LEU A 12 -6.31 8.48 -5.32
N LYS A 13 -6.57 9.33 -4.33
CA LYS A 13 -7.89 9.52 -3.71
C LYS A 13 -8.66 10.73 -4.22
N CYS A 14 -8.02 11.62 -4.98
CA CYS A 14 -8.58 12.89 -5.40
C CYS A 14 -9.85 12.71 -6.26
N ASP A 15 -9.91 11.62 -7.03
CA ASP A 15 -11.06 11.28 -7.87
C ASP A 15 -12.30 10.85 -7.07
N GLY A 16 -12.18 10.63 -5.75
CA GLY A 16 -13.29 10.25 -4.86
C GLY A 16 -13.87 8.85 -5.12
N CYS A 17 -13.35 8.12 -6.12
CA CYS A 17 -13.83 6.80 -6.51
C CYS A 17 -13.28 5.67 -5.62
N CYS A 18 -12.15 5.91 -4.95
CA CYS A 18 -11.45 4.90 -4.17
C CYS A 18 -11.63 5.11 -2.66
N GLN A 19 -12.22 4.11 -1.98
CA GLN A 19 -12.30 4.07 -0.52
C GLN A 19 -10.92 4.00 0.14
N GLU A 20 -9.97 3.35 -0.53
CA GLU A 20 -8.61 3.12 -0.05
C GLU A 20 -7.62 3.00 -1.21
N ALA A 21 -6.37 3.38 -0.96
CA ALA A 21 -5.24 3.26 -1.88
C ALA A 21 -3.98 2.82 -1.12
N THR A 22 -3.05 2.17 -1.82
CA THR A 22 -1.76 1.70 -1.31
C THR A 22 -0.71 1.65 -2.41
N ILE A 23 0.57 1.69 -2.04
CA ILE A 23 1.70 1.38 -2.92
C ILE A 23 2.47 0.23 -2.27
N VAL A 24 2.62 -0.86 -3.03
CA VAL A 24 3.29 -2.08 -2.60
C VAL A 24 4.48 -2.33 -3.52
N GLY A 25 5.68 -2.47 -2.94
CA GLY A 25 6.84 -2.90 -3.72
C GLY A 25 6.70 -4.38 -4.09
N TYR A 26 7.13 -4.76 -5.30
CA TYR A 26 7.00 -6.14 -5.78
C TYR A 26 8.33 -6.83 -6.10
N CYS A 27 9.44 -6.08 -6.23
CA CYS A 27 10.78 -6.63 -6.51
C CYS A 27 11.47 -7.11 -5.22
N ASP A 28 12.53 -6.41 -4.78
CA ASP A 28 13.30 -6.78 -3.58
C ASP A 28 12.62 -6.33 -2.29
N ALA A 29 11.88 -5.23 -2.36
CA ALA A 29 11.12 -4.65 -1.26
C ALA A 29 9.64 -5.07 -1.32
N LYS A 30 9.35 -6.37 -1.10
CA LYS A 30 7.97 -6.95 -1.11
C LYS A 30 7.18 -6.61 0.16
N TYR A 31 6.94 -5.33 0.37
CA TYR A 31 6.13 -4.84 1.48
C TYR A 31 5.35 -3.57 1.10
N VAL A 32 4.36 -3.24 1.92
CA VAL A 32 3.55 -2.02 1.79
C VAL A 32 4.40 -0.80 2.12
N TRP A 33 4.60 0.10 1.17
CA TRP A 33 5.38 1.32 1.35
C TRP A 33 4.52 2.44 1.96
N VAL A 34 3.32 2.61 1.41
CA VAL A 34 2.32 3.53 1.96
C VAL A 34 0.94 2.93 1.74
N ALA A 35 0.09 2.99 2.76
CA ALA A 35 -1.31 2.58 2.68
C ALA A 35 -2.21 3.60 3.36
N THR A 36 -3.49 3.56 3.02
CA THR A 36 -4.52 4.29 3.75
C THR A 36 -4.57 3.80 5.20
N ALA A 37 -4.58 4.76 6.13
CA ALA A 37 -4.69 4.43 7.55
C ALA A 37 -5.99 3.66 7.83
N ARG A 38 -5.88 2.58 8.60
CA ARG A 38 -7.02 1.74 9.05
C ARG A 38 -7.76 1.01 7.92
N GLY A 39 -7.16 0.91 6.75
CA GLY A 39 -7.68 0.13 5.64
C GLY A 39 -7.10 -1.28 5.56
N VAL A 40 -7.65 -2.09 4.67
CA VAL A 40 -7.26 -3.50 4.47
C VAL A 40 -5.88 -3.57 3.81
N PHE A 41 -5.52 -2.60 2.97
CA PHE A 41 -4.25 -2.62 2.24
C PHE A 41 -3.03 -2.44 3.13
N GLN A 42 -3.22 -1.92 4.35
CA GLN A 42 -2.16 -1.88 5.36
C GLN A 42 -1.73 -3.29 5.82
N SER A 43 -2.60 -4.29 5.67
CA SER A 43 -2.34 -5.68 6.10
C SER A 43 -1.91 -6.60 4.94
N ILE A 44 -1.62 -6.07 3.76
CA ILE A 44 -1.14 -6.89 2.64
C ILE A 44 0.22 -7.49 2.99
N THR A 45 0.27 -8.82 3.00
CA THR A 45 1.48 -9.61 3.17
C THR A 45 1.85 -10.29 1.86
N SER A 46 3.16 -10.46 1.62
CA SER A 46 3.63 -11.21 0.46
C SER A 46 3.30 -12.69 0.63
N LEU A 47 2.87 -13.39 -0.43
CA LEU A 47 2.59 -14.82 -0.36
C LEU A 47 3.84 -15.65 0.01
N VAL A 48 5.04 -15.13 -0.28
CA VAL A 48 6.32 -15.80 0.02
C VAL A 48 6.65 -15.82 1.52
N SER A 49 5.92 -15.09 2.37
CA SER A 49 6.09 -15.16 3.82
C SER A 49 5.25 -16.24 4.51
N LEU A 50 4.37 -16.94 3.80
CA LEU A 50 3.72 -18.14 4.32
C LEU A 50 4.60 -19.35 3.96
N PRO A 51 4.97 -20.22 4.93
CA PRO A 51 5.62 -21.48 4.61
C PRO A 51 4.66 -22.27 3.72
N THR A 52 5.09 -22.57 2.50
CA THR A 52 4.38 -23.45 1.57
C THR A 52 4.18 -24.80 2.25
N PHE A 53 2.93 -25.26 2.39
CA PHE A 53 2.60 -26.62 2.80
C PHE A 53 2.84 -27.62 1.67
#